data_AF-A0AAD8WLU1-F1
#
_entry.id   AF-A0AAD8WLU1-F1
#
_cell.length_a   1.000
_cell.length_b   1.000
_cell.length_c   1.000
_cell.angle_alpha   90.00
_cell.angle_beta   90.00
_cell.angle_gamma   90.00
#
_symmetry.space_group_name_H-M   'P 1'
#
loop_
_entity.id
_entity.type
_entity.pdbx_description
1 polymer ?
#
loop_
_entity_poly.entity_id
_entity_poly.type
_entity_poly.pdbx_seq_one_letter_code
_entity_poly.pdbx_strand_id
1 'polypeptide(L)'
;MGDVTVHGRARHGHASLAAPRRTPTKPARPGTFLATRSSPDKLASRLATTVAGEDQRARRGRDSTCTAPTTLRMEPNEPLNTKFYQLGNGGELIFEHDLNALSDFLGRPHPEFHGIQVNDHVGGELQWIITADLRGKLEPPTSERILFSFRESNWLDGLARGLQEALARLCGQNMVRILASRYAHLVRRDAMEGVRQLPCVREPDSPCTDGDAIKMLSRDRNKLRLKCAKKDVTITRLRAQIASLEATVKAQEEQLMEIEEDEVGIDLQGGGAYLSDDDDFEEDEFTEEEDYAFLEPGPDDVIPIDIEDEGSRT
;
A
#
# COMPACT_ATOMS: atom_id res chain seq x y z
N MET A 1 36.92 52.45 -38.76
CA MET A 1 38.13 53.20 -38.33
C MET A 1 38.07 53.25 -36.80
N GLY A 2 38.96 52.63 -36.03
CA GLY A 2 40.16 51.89 -36.37
C GLY A 2 40.53 50.90 -35.27
N ASP A 3 41.37 49.95 -35.66
CA ASP A 3 42.08 49.00 -34.81
C ASP A 3 42.80 49.68 -33.65
N VAL A 4 42.76 49.04 -32.48
CA VAL A 4 43.82 49.18 -31.48
C VAL A 4 44.21 47.80 -30.99
N THR A 5 45.28 47.30 -31.60
CA THR A 5 46.07 46.14 -31.17
C THR A 5 46.94 46.55 -29.98
N VAL A 6 46.89 45.81 -28.87
CA VAL A 6 47.94 45.87 -27.84
C VAL A 6 48.43 44.46 -27.53
N HIS A 7 49.70 44.23 -27.86
CA HIS A 7 50.49 43.09 -27.42
C HIS A 7 50.96 43.30 -25.98
N GLY A 8 50.91 42.23 -25.18
CA GLY A 8 51.55 42.17 -23.86
C GLY A 8 51.88 40.73 -23.48
N ARG A 9 53.18 40.40 -23.53
CA ARG A 9 53.77 39.06 -23.34
C ARG A 9 54.67 39.11 -22.10
N ALA A 10 54.49 38.22 -21.13
CA ALA A 10 55.51 37.70 -20.19
C ALA A 10 54.80 36.81 -19.15
N ARG A 11 54.98 35.47 -19.15
CA ARG A 11 56.07 34.67 -18.55
C ARG A 11 56.27 34.87 -17.04
N HIS A 12 55.86 33.86 -16.27
CA HIS A 12 56.49 33.22 -15.08
C HIS A 12 55.49 32.09 -14.71
N GLY A 13 55.74 30.78 -14.76
CA GLY A 13 56.89 30.01 -14.28
C GLY A 13 56.72 29.79 -12.78
N HIS A 14 56.21 28.63 -12.32
CA HIS A 14 56.57 27.97 -11.05
C HIS A 14 55.82 26.63 -10.84
N ALA A 15 56.63 25.58 -10.56
CA ALA A 15 56.39 24.36 -9.76
C ALA A 15 55.04 23.62 -9.90
N SER A 16 54.94 22.43 -10.51
CA SER A 16 55.52 21.14 -10.10
C SER A 16 55.32 20.78 -8.62
N LEU A 17 54.15 20.19 -8.32
CA LEU A 17 53.97 19.24 -7.23
C LEU A 17 53.17 18.05 -7.75
N ALA A 18 53.89 16.98 -8.08
CA ALA A 18 53.33 15.68 -8.40
C ALA A 18 52.74 15.05 -7.13
N ALA A 19 51.42 14.95 -7.06
CA ALA A 19 50.75 14.15 -6.04
C ALA A 19 50.80 12.65 -6.44
N PRO A 20 51.08 11.73 -5.51
CA PRO A 20 51.26 10.32 -5.80
C PRO A 20 49.93 9.65 -6.19
N ARG A 21 49.94 8.97 -7.35
CA ARG A 21 48.91 8.03 -7.78
C ARG A 21 48.71 6.96 -6.70
N ARG A 22 47.59 7.03 -5.97
CA ARG A 22 47.07 5.90 -5.22
C ARG A 22 46.42 4.93 -6.20
N THR A 23 47.03 3.76 -6.35
CA THR A 23 46.45 2.61 -7.04
C THR A 23 45.22 2.10 -6.25
N PRO A 24 44.12 1.75 -6.92
CA PRO A 24 43.01 1.09 -6.23
C PRO A 24 43.40 -0.37 -5.93
N THR A 25 43.59 -0.66 -4.64
CA THR A 25 43.62 -2.02 -4.10
C THR A 25 42.25 -2.66 -4.27
N LYS A 26 42.23 -3.71 -5.08
CA LYS A 26 41.13 -4.62 -5.37
C LYS A 26 40.59 -5.23 -4.06
N PRO A 27 39.31 -5.08 -3.70
CA PRO A 27 38.76 -5.80 -2.56
C PRO A 27 38.71 -7.30 -2.87
N ALA A 28 39.26 -8.09 -1.95
CA ALA A 28 39.25 -9.54 -1.97
C ALA A 28 37.81 -10.07 -1.97
N ARG A 29 37.53 -11.01 -2.89
CA ARG A 29 36.28 -11.78 -2.92
C ARG A 29 36.22 -12.69 -1.69
N PRO A 30 35.14 -12.66 -0.89
CA PRO A 30 34.88 -13.72 0.07
C PRO A 30 34.25 -14.94 -0.63
N GLY A 31 34.92 -16.08 -0.49
CA GLY A 31 34.34 -17.39 -0.18
C GLY A 31 33.26 -17.96 -1.10
N THR A 32 33.67 -18.75 -2.08
CA THR A 32 32.85 -19.74 -2.77
C THR A 32 32.43 -20.85 -1.78
N PHE A 33 31.15 -20.93 -1.43
CA PHE A 33 30.59 -22.15 -0.82
C PHE A 33 30.11 -23.10 -1.91
N LEU A 34 30.67 -24.30 -1.89
CA LEU A 34 30.30 -25.45 -2.71
C LEU A 34 28.94 -26.00 -2.23
N ALA A 35 27.91 -25.88 -3.07
CA ALA A 35 26.72 -26.73 -2.95
C ALA A 35 26.86 -27.85 -3.99
N THR A 36 26.97 -29.07 -3.47
CA THR A 36 27.08 -30.31 -4.22
C THR A 36 25.82 -30.59 -5.03
N ARG A 37 26.04 -30.95 -6.29
CA ARG A 37 25.05 -31.51 -7.22
C ARG A 37 24.53 -32.85 -6.68
N SER A 38 23.23 -33.04 -6.68
CA SER A 38 22.62 -34.37 -6.85
C SER A 38 21.37 -34.26 -7.72
N SER A 39 21.57 -34.66 -8.97
CA SER A 39 20.61 -35.05 -10.01
C SER A 39 21.37 -36.16 -10.74
N PRO A 40 20.77 -37.23 -11.30
CA PRO A 40 19.50 -37.17 -12.04
C PRO A 40 18.65 -38.47 -12.05
N ASP A 41 17.61 -38.41 -12.87
CA ASP A 41 16.97 -39.51 -13.63
C ASP A 41 16.27 -40.64 -12.86
N LYS A 42 14.98 -40.83 -13.16
CA LYS A 42 14.56 -41.91 -14.07
C LYS A 42 13.04 -42.03 -14.25
N LEU A 43 12.69 -42.21 -15.53
CA LEU A 43 11.65 -43.09 -16.07
C LEU A 43 10.21 -42.56 -16.15
N ALA A 44 9.96 -41.96 -17.32
CA ALA A 44 8.79 -42.25 -18.12
C ALA A 44 8.56 -43.76 -18.28
N SER A 45 7.30 -44.21 -18.26
CA SER A 45 6.69 -45.05 -19.30
C SER A 45 5.50 -45.87 -18.78
N ARG A 46 4.50 -46.01 -19.67
CA ARG A 46 3.58 -47.16 -19.85
C ARG A 46 2.41 -47.27 -18.85
N LEU A 47 1.16 -47.55 -19.23
CA LEU A 47 0.53 -48.03 -20.46
C LEU A 47 -0.97 -47.68 -20.39
N ALA A 48 -1.54 -47.26 -21.52
CA ALA A 48 -2.96 -47.49 -21.81
C ALA A 48 -3.22 -48.98 -22.00
N THR A 49 -4.45 -49.47 -21.73
CA THR A 49 -5.18 -50.51 -22.50
C THR A 49 -6.52 -50.86 -21.79
N THR A 50 -7.62 -50.60 -22.52
CA THR A 50 -8.94 -51.29 -22.64
C THR A 50 -9.57 -51.96 -21.40
N VAL A 51 -10.89 -51.90 -21.19
CA VAL A 51 -11.86 -52.84 -21.81
C VAL A 51 -13.26 -52.20 -21.86
N ALA A 52 -13.88 -52.34 -23.03
CA ALA A 52 -15.31 -52.16 -23.29
C ALA A 52 -16.10 -53.43 -22.92
N GLY A 53 -17.36 -53.28 -22.52
CA GLY A 53 -18.33 -54.37 -22.37
C GLY A 53 -19.50 -53.89 -21.51
N GLU A 54 -20.54 -53.30 -22.09
CA GLU A 54 -21.74 -53.95 -22.62
C GLU A 54 -22.58 -54.76 -21.61
N ASP A 55 -23.87 -54.43 -21.67
CA ASP A 55 -25.05 -55.27 -21.42
C ASP A 55 -25.61 -55.51 -20.00
N GLN A 56 -26.68 -54.72 -19.77
CA GLN A 56 -28.08 -55.16 -19.65
C GLN A 56 -28.55 -56.06 -18.50
N ARG A 57 -29.73 -55.64 -18.02
CA ARG A 57 -30.87 -56.42 -17.49
C ARG A 57 -30.92 -56.75 -16.00
N ALA A 58 -31.82 -55.99 -15.37
CA ALA A 58 -33.10 -56.47 -14.84
C ALA A 58 -33.19 -56.93 -13.37
N ARG A 59 -34.00 -56.15 -12.65
CA ARG A 59 -35.12 -56.57 -11.78
C ARG A 59 -34.81 -57.35 -10.50
N ARG A 60 -35.16 -56.68 -9.38
CA ARG A 60 -35.86 -57.11 -8.12
C ARG A 60 -35.21 -56.27 -7.00
N GLY A 61 -35.90 -55.57 -6.11
CA GLY A 61 -37.27 -55.64 -5.64
C GLY A 61 -37.21 -55.69 -4.11
N ARG A 62 -37.76 -54.66 -3.43
CA ARG A 62 -37.99 -54.53 -1.97
C ARG A 62 -36.69 -54.37 -1.14
N ASP A 63 -36.60 -53.55 -0.09
CA ASP A 63 -37.58 -53.20 0.92
C ASP A 63 -37.61 -51.70 1.25
N SER A 64 -38.83 -51.16 1.30
CA SER A 64 -39.15 -49.83 1.80
C SER A 64 -39.31 -49.95 3.32
N THR A 65 -38.28 -49.54 4.06
CA THR A 65 -38.42 -49.21 5.48
C THR A 65 -38.55 -47.69 5.57
N CYS A 66 -39.75 -47.24 5.92
CA CYS A 66 -40.08 -45.86 6.20
C CYS A 66 -39.34 -45.41 7.46
N THR A 67 -38.11 -44.91 7.31
CA THR A 67 -37.46 -44.11 8.34
C THR A 67 -38.15 -42.75 8.32
N ALA A 68 -38.84 -42.42 9.42
CA ALA A 68 -39.51 -41.14 9.61
C ALA A 68 -38.57 -39.98 9.26
N PRO A 69 -39.05 -38.91 8.61
CA PRO A 69 -38.22 -37.74 8.33
C PRO A 69 -37.80 -37.16 9.68
N THR A 70 -36.52 -37.32 10.01
CA THR A 70 -35.84 -36.57 11.06
C THR A 70 -36.17 -35.11 10.81
N THR A 71 -37.09 -34.59 11.60
CA THR A 71 -37.46 -33.19 11.62
C THR A 71 -36.20 -32.50 12.11
N LEU A 72 -35.36 -32.06 11.17
CA LEU A 72 -34.21 -31.21 11.42
C LEU A 72 -34.76 -30.02 12.19
N ARG A 73 -34.57 -30.08 13.50
CA ARG A 73 -34.78 -28.99 14.41
C ARG A 73 -33.85 -27.90 13.89
N MET A 74 -34.41 -26.96 13.12
CA MET A 74 -33.70 -25.75 12.74
C MET A 74 -33.46 -25.03 14.05
N GLU A 75 -32.28 -25.26 14.62
CA GLU A 75 -31.75 -24.47 15.72
C GLU A 75 -31.93 -22.99 15.31
N PRO A 76 -32.44 -22.14 16.22
CA PRO A 76 -32.69 -20.75 15.91
C PRO A 76 -31.38 -20.11 15.45
N ASN A 77 -31.29 -19.79 14.15
CA ASN A 77 -30.16 -19.10 13.56
C ASN A 77 -29.82 -17.91 14.45
N GLU A 78 -28.60 -17.91 15.01
CA GLU A 78 -28.06 -16.74 15.69
C GLU A 78 -28.23 -15.51 14.81
N PRO A 79 -28.50 -14.32 15.39
CA PRO A 79 -28.71 -13.11 14.60
C PRO A 79 -27.46 -12.85 13.76
N LEU A 80 -27.60 -13.00 12.43
CA LEU A 80 -26.52 -12.72 11.48
C LEU A 80 -26.15 -11.25 11.62
N ASN A 81 -24.87 -10.98 11.88
CA ASN A 81 -24.37 -9.62 11.92
C ASN A 81 -24.36 -9.06 10.50
N THR A 82 -25.22 -8.07 10.24
CA THR A 82 -25.33 -7.40 8.94
C THR A 82 -24.81 -5.98 9.02
N LYS A 83 -24.04 -5.56 8.02
CA LYS A 83 -23.57 -4.18 7.85
C LYS A 83 -24.02 -3.62 6.51
N PHE A 84 -24.22 -2.32 6.47
CA PHE A 84 -24.62 -1.58 5.27
C PHE A 84 -23.73 -0.35 5.12
N TYR A 85 -23.33 -0.08 3.88
CA TYR A 85 -22.62 1.13 3.51
C TYR A 85 -23.17 1.69 2.21
N GLN A 86 -23.50 2.98 2.21
CA GLN A 86 -23.84 3.73 1.02
C GLN A 86 -22.78 4.78 0.79
N LEU A 87 -22.27 4.85 -0.44
CA LEU A 87 -21.27 5.83 -0.83
C LEU A 87 -21.80 7.25 -0.63
N GLY A 88 -20.97 8.15 -0.09
CA GLY A 88 -21.35 9.56 0.13
C GLY A 88 -21.76 9.89 1.57
N ASN A 89 -21.73 8.92 2.49
CA ASN A 89 -22.02 9.15 3.92
C ASN A 89 -20.84 9.78 4.70
N GLY A 90 -19.82 10.32 4.01
CA GLY A 90 -18.72 11.04 4.64
C GLY A 90 -17.63 10.14 5.25
N GLY A 91 -17.46 8.93 4.74
CA GLY A 91 -16.34 8.08 5.13
C GLY A 91 -15.01 8.59 4.55
N GLU A 92 -13.92 8.44 5.31
CA GLU A 92 -12.55 8.60 4.79
C GLU A 92 -12.04 7.26 4.21
N LEU A 93 -12.85 6.61 3.37
CA LEU A 93 -12.45 5.36 2.76
C LEU A 93 -11.58 5.60 1.53
N ILE A 94 -10.58 4.74 1.37
CA ILE A 94 -9.74 4.73 0.17
C ILE A 94 -10.64 4.46 -1.04
N PHE A 95 -10.50 5.28 -2.08
CA PHE A 95 -11.30 5.26 -3.32
C PHE A 95 -12.71 5.82 -3.24
N GLU A 96 -13.21 6.24 -2.06
CA GLU A 96 -14.56 6.79 -1.94
C GLU A 96 -14.73 8.06 -2.78
N HIS A 97 -13.79 9.00 -2.67
CA HIS A 97 -13.84 10.24 -3.43
C HIS A 97 -13.85 9.99 -4.96
N ASP A 98 -13.01 9.08 -5.43
CA ASP A 98 -12.91 8.73 -6.86
C ASP A 98 -14.19 8.05 -7.36
N LEU A 99 -14.73 7.10 -6.58
CA LEU A 99 -15.97 6.40 -6.94
C LEU A 99 -17.17 7.33 -6.89
N ASN A 100 -17.18 8.28 -5.95
CA ASN A 100 -18.24 9.27 -5.83
C ASN A 100 -18.24 10.18 -7.05
N ALA A 101 -17.08 10.77 -7.35
CA ALA A 101 -16.91 11.65 -8.50
C ALA A 101 -17.19 10.93 -9.83
N LEU A 102 -16.82 9.64 -9.95
CA LEU A 102 -17.15 8.86 -11.13
C LEU A 102 -18.65 8.56 -11.24
N SER A 103 -19.32 8.26 -10.14
CA SER A 103 -20.77 8.00 -10.12
C SER A 103 -21.55 9.26 -10.54
N ASP A 104 -21.15 10.42 -10.03
CA ASP A 104 -21.70 11.72 -10.41
C ASP A 104 -21.47 12.03 -11.89
N PHE A 105 -20.24 11.81 -12.37
CA PHE A 105 -19.90 12.01 -13.79
C PHE A 105 -20.73 11.12 -14.73
N LEU A 106 -20.98 9.87 -14.33
CA LEU A 106 -21.80 8.94 -15.09
C LEU A 106 -23.31 9.22 -14.93
N GLY A 107 -23.70 10.06 -13.97
CA GLY A 107 -25.09 10.36 -13.61
C GLY A 107 -25.81 9.11 -13.08
N ARG A 108 -25.12 8.30 -12.27
CA ARG A 108 -25.66 7.07 -11.67
C ARG A 108 -25.94 7.28 -10.17
N PRO A 109 -26.92 6.56 -9.60
CA PRO A 109 -27.08 6.53 -8.15
C PRO A 109 -25.81 6.02 -7.46
N HIS A 110 -25.55 6.51 -6.25
CA HIS A 110 -24.45 6.04 -5.43
C HIS A 110 -24.52 4.51 -5.20
N PRO A 111 -23.38 3.80 -5.37
CA PRO A 111 -23.27 2.38 -5.04
C PRO A 111 -23.62 2.06 -3.59
N GLU A 112 -24.23 0.90 -3.39
CA GLU A 112 -24.62 0.35 -2.09
C GLU A 112 -23.86 -0.95 -1.81
N PHE A 113 -23.41 -1.14 -0.58
CA PHE A 113 -22.66 -2.31 -0.13
C PHE A 113 -23.34 -2.93 1.08
N HIS A 114 -23.56 -4.24 1.01
CA HIS A 114 -24.19 -5.02 2.06
C HIS A 114 -23.24 -6.13 2.51
N GLY A 115 -22.92 -6.17 3.79
CA GLY A 115 -22.10 -7.23 4.41
C GLY A 115 -22.95 -8.13 5.27
N ILE A 116 -22.79 -9.43 5.11
CA ILE A 116 -23.36 -10.44 6.01
C ILE A 116 -22.20 -11.24 6.58
N GLN A 117 -22.08 -11.28 7.90
CA GLN A 117 -21.12 -12.14 8.57
C GLN A 117 -21.64 -13.57 8.56
N VAL A 118 -20.83 -14.49 8.07
CA VAL A 118 -21.17 -15.91 7.95
C VAL A 118 -20.10 -16.74 8.65
N ASN A 119 -20.55 -17.69 9.45
CA ASN A 119 -19.71 -18.68 10.09
C ASN A 119 -19.90 -20.03 9.38
N ASP A 120 -19.29 -20.15 8.19
CA ASP A 120 -19.49 -21.31 7.31
C ASP A 120 -18.71 -22.57 7.75
N HIS A 121 -17.86 -22.48 8.79
CA HIS A 121 -16.92 -23.52 9.14
C HIS A 121 -16.96 -23.87 10.62
N VAL A 122 -17.11 -25.17 10.91
CA VAL A 122 -16.99 -25.74 12.26
C VAL A 122 -15.54 -25.53 12.73
N GLY A 123 -15.32 -24.42 13.44
CA GLY A 123 -14.00 -23.97 13.89
C GLY A 123 -13.27 -23.02 12.94
N GLY A 124 -13.93 -22.44 11.93
CA GLY A 124 -13.30 -21.49 11.01
C GLY A 124 -13.41 -20.03 11.46
N GLU A 125 -12.55 -19.20 10.87
CA GLU A 125 -12.56 -17.75 11.06
C GLU A 125 -13.86 -17.14 10.51
N LEU A 126 -14.38 -16.12 11.21
CA LEU A 126 -15.55 -15.36 10.78
C LEU A 126 -15.26 -14.72 9.41
N GLN A 127 -16.11 -14.98 8.43
CA GLN A 127 -16.01 -14.36 7.10
C GLN A 127 -17.18 -13.43 6.84
N TRP A 128 -16.92 -12.40 6.04
CA TRP A 128 -17.91 -11.47 5.51
C TRP A 128 -18.20 -11.81 4.06
N ILE A 129 -19.47 -12.02 3.73
CA ILE A 129 -19.95 -11.99 2.35
C ILE A 129 -20.41 -10.57 2.06
N ILE A 130 -19.69 -9.90 1.17
CA ILE A 130 -19.98 -8.51 0.79
C ILE A 130 -20.60 -8.52 -0.59
N THR A 131 -21.76 -7.90 -0.71
CA THR A 131 -22.51 -7.72 -1.95
C THR A 131 -22.57 -6.25 -2.29
N ALA A 132 -22.12 -5.90 -3.49
CA ALA A 132 -22.17 -4.55 -4.01
C ALA A 132 -23.27 -4.43 -5.07
N ASP A 133 -24.07 -3.36 -4.97
CA ASP A 133 -25.12 -3.00 -5.90
C ASP A 133 -24.85 -1.63 -6.52
N LEU A 134 -24.47 -1.65 -7.79
CA LEU A 134 -24.22 -0.46 -8.59
C LEU A 134 -25.43 -0.27 -9.51
N ARG A 135 -26.40 0.50 -9.03
CA ARG A 135 -27.65 0.73 -9.73
C ARG A 135 -27.44 1.34 -11.12
N GLY A 136 -28.28 0.88 -12.05
CA GLY A 136 -28.39 1.41 -13.39
C GLY A 136 -28.92 2.84 -13.42
N LYS A 137 -28.77 3.50 -14.57
CA LYS A 137 -29.48 4.74 -14.86
C LYS A 137 -30.82 4.39 -15.50
N LEU A 138 -31.92 4.84 -14.88
CA LEU A 138 -33.26 4.68 -15.43
C LEU A 138 -33.49 5.59 -16.65
N GLU A 139 -32.86 6.76 -16.68
CA GLU A 139 -32.98 7.71 -17.77
C GLU A 139 -31.96 7.44 -18.88
N PRO A 140 -32.33 7.63 -20.16
CA PRO A 140 -31.40 7.52 -21.28
C PRO A 140 -30.14 8.42 -21.14
N PRO A 141 -28.95 7.94 -21.58
CA PRO A 141 -28.66 6.57 -21.98
C PRO A 141 -28.73 5.62 -20.78
N THR A 142 -29.55 4.56 -20.91
CA THR A 142 -29.75 3.57 -19.86
C THR A 142 -28.45 2.81 -19.62
N SER A 143 -28.10 2.59 -18.35
CA SER A 143 -26.97 1.74 -17.98
C SER A 143 -27.44 0.54 -17.17
N GLU A 144 -26.85 -0.61 -17.43
CA GLU A 144 -27.22 -1.87 -16.77
C GLU A 144 -26.78 -1.88 -15.30
N ARG A 145 -27.61 -2.41 -14.41
CA ARG A 145 -27.27 -2.63 -13.00
C ARG A 145 -26.13 -3.65 -12.90
N ILE A 146 -25.11 -3.34 -12.11
CA ILE A 146 -24.00 -4.27 -11.85
C ILE A 146 -24.13 -4.78 -10.42
N LEU A 147 -24.23 -6.10 -10.27
CA LEU A 147 -24.24 -6.80 -8.99
C LEU A 147 -23.05 -7.73 -8.89
N PHE A 148 -22.37 -7.73 -7.76
CA PHE A 148 -21.31 -8.70 -7.48
C PHE A 148 -21.16 -8.95 -5.99
N SER A 149 -20.63 -10.13 -5.67
CA SER A 149 -20.37 -10.53 -4.29
C SER A 149 -19.03 -11.24 -4.15
N PHE A 150 -18.37 -11.05 -3.03
CA PHE A 150 -17.09 -11.70 -2.70
C PHE A 150 -16.98 -11.93 -1.19
N ARG A 151 -15.98 -12.72 -0.79
CA ARG A 151 -15.72 -13.09 0.60
C ARG A 151 -14.47 -12.38 1.11
N GLU A 152 -14.50 -11.90 2.35
CA GLU A 152 -13.34 -11.34 3.05
C GLU A 152 -13.34 -11.69 4.54
N SER A 153 -12.18 -11.65 5.18
CA SER A 153 -12.06 -11.87 6.64
C SER A 153 -12.53 -10.66 7.46
N ASN A 154 -12.46 -9.46 6.89
CA ASN A 154 -12.75 -8.20 7.55
C ASN A 154 -13.72 -7.33 6.73
N TRP A 155 -14.68 -6.70 7.41
CA TRP A 155 -15.62 -5.76 6.80
C TRP A 155 -14.92 -4.56 6.15
N LEU A 156 -13.94 -3.95 6.81
CA LEU A 156 -13.30 -2.73 6.30
C LEU A 156 -12.44 -3.03 5.05
N ASP A 157 -11.65 -4.10 5.11
CA ASP A 157 -10.82 -4.52 3.98
C ASP A 157 -11.69 -4.94 2.79
N GLY A 158 -12.77 -5.66 3.07
CA GLY A 158 -13.71 -6.02 2.04
C GLY A 158 -14.51 -4.86 1.49
N LEU A 159 -14.82 -3.84 2.29
CA LEU A 159 -15.42 -2.61 1.78
C LEU A 159 -14.45 -1.87 0.85
N ALA A 160 -13.18 -1.73 1.22
CA ALA A 160 -12.15 -1.13 0.36
C ALA A 160 -11.99 -1.89 -0.97
N ARG A 161 -11.94 -3.23 -0.92
CA ARG A 161 -11.92 -4.09 -2.11
C ARG A 161 -13.19 -3.92 -2.96
N GLY A 162 -14.35 -3.82 -2.32
CA GLY A 162 -15.63 -3.58 -2.98
C GLY A 162 -15.67 -2.24 -3.72
N LEU A 163 -15.13 -1.18 -3.11
CA LEU A 163 -15.02 0.15 -3.72
C LEU A 163 -14.09 0.12 -4.94
N GLN A 164 -12.94 -0.53 -4.84
CA GLN A 164 -12.00 -0.70 -5.95
C GLN A 164 -12.61 -1.52 -7.11
N GLU A 165 -13.30 -2.62 -6.80
CA GLU A 165 -13.98 -3.46 -7.80
C GLU A 165 -15.12 -2.70 -8.47
N ALA A 166 -15.89 -1.91 -7.70
CA ALA A 166 -16.94 -1.06 -8.23
C ALA A 166 -16.39 -0.03 -9.23
N LEU A 167 -15.28 0.63 -8.90
CA LEU A 167 -14.57 1.52 -9.81
C LEU A 167 -14.16 0.80 -11.10
N ALA A 168 -13.48 -0.34 -10.99
CA ALA A 168 -13.01 -1.11 -12.14
C ALA A 168 -14.16 -1.51 -13.08
N ARG A 169 -15.30 -1.95 -12.52
CA ARG A 169 -16.48 -2.34 -13.30
C ARG A 169 -17.17 -1.16 -13.96
N LEU A 170 -17.33 -0.04 -13.26
CA LEU A 170 -17.87 1.20 -13.85
C LEU A 170 -17.00 1.69 -14.99
N CYS A 171 -15.68 1.67 -14.80
CA CYS A 171 -14.69 2.02 -15.82
C CYS A 171 -14.77 1.09 -17.04
N GLY A 172 -14.85 -0.21 -16.81
CA GLY A 172 -14.95 -1.21 -17.87
C GLY A 172 -16.24 -1.06 -18.70
N GLN A 173 -17.38 -0.84 -18.05
CA GLN A 173 -18.67 -0.71 -18.75
C GLN A 173 -18.79 0.62 -19.53
N ASN A 174 -18.17 1.70 -19.03
CA ASN A 174 -18.29 3.05 -19.60
C ASN A 174 -17.00 3.54 -20.27
N MET A 175 -16.14 2.62 -20.72
CA MET A 175 -14.81 2.92 -21.25
C MET A 175 -14.82 4.04 -22.30
N VAL A 176 -15.76 4.01 -23.26
CA VAL A 176 -15.84 5.01 -24.34
C VAL A 176 -16.07 6.42 -23.80
N ARG A 177 -16.94 6.57 -22.79
CA ARG A 177 -17.21 7.87 -22.16
C ARG A 177 -16.06 8.33 -21.27
N ILE A 178 -15.39 7.38 -20.62
CA ILE A 178 -14.35 7.64 -19.64
C ILE A 178 -13.01 8.00 -20.29
N LEU A 179 -12.68 7.42 -21.46
CA LEU A 179 -11.43 7.70 -22.18
C LEU A 179 -11.29 9.18 -22.58
N ALA A 180 -12.40 9.89 -22.79
CA ALA A 180 -12.41 11.31 -23.10
C ALA A 180 -12.41 12.22 -21.84
N SER A 181 -12.28 11.65 -20.64
CA SER A 181 -12.41 12.36 -19.37
C SER A 181 -11.13 12.28 -18.53
N ARG A 182 -11.09 13.04 -17.43
CA ARG A 182 -10.02 12.95 -16.41
C ARG A 182 -9.84 11.54 -15.83
N TYR A 183 -10.85 10.67 -15.94
CA TYR A 183 -10.84 9.32 -15.38
C TYR A 183 -10.23 8.27 -16.32
N ALA A 184 -9.69 8.65 -17.48
CA ALA A 184 -9.08 7.72 -18.42
C ALA A 184 -7.97 6.84 -17.81
N HIS A 185 -7.27 7.36 -16.78
CA HIS A 185 -6.23 6.62 -16.06
C HIS A 185 -6.79 5.45 -15.23
N LEU A 186 -8.06 5.52 -14.78
CA LEU A 186 -8.70 4.46 -13.98
C LEU A 186 -9.01 3.20 -14.80
N VAL A 187 -9.17 3.33 -16.13
CA VAL A 187 -9.49 2.21 -17.03
C VAL A 187 -8.36 1.18 -17.13
N ARG A 188 -7.14 1.54 -16.70
CA ARG A 188 -5.95 0.68 -16.86
C ARG A 188 -5.82 -0.43 -15.82
N ARG A 189 -6.68 -0.49 -14.81
CA ARG A 189 -6.62 -1.50 -13.75
C ARG A 189 -7.82 -2.43 -13.83
N ASP A 190 -7.57 -3.72 -14.00
CA ASP A 190 -8.59 -4.73 -13.70
C ASP A 190 -8.61 -5.06 -12.20
N ALA A 191 -9.64 -5.81 -11.80
CA ALA A 191 -9.88 -6.35 -10.46
C ALA A 191 -8.68 -7.11 -9.86
N MET A 192 -7.77 -7.60 -10.70
CA MET A 192 -6.62 -8.42 -10.37
C MET A 192 -5.29 -7.68 -10.59
N GLU A 193 -5.32 -6.34 -10.68
CA GLU A 193 -4.17 -5.47 -10.99
C GLU A 193 -3.50 -5.74 -12.36
N GLY A 194 -4.13 -6.52 -13.22
CA GLY A 194 -3.71 -6.70 -14.60
C GLY A 194 -3.86 -5.40 -15.38
N VAL A 195 -2.79 -4.97 -16.04
CA VAL A 195 -2.84 -3.87 -16.99
C VAL A 195 -3.60 -4.35 -18.21
N ARG A 196 -4.89 -3.97 -18.33
CA ARG A 196 -5.60 -4.13 -19.61
C ARG A 196 -4.88 -3.27 -20.64
N GLN A 197 -4.27 -3.90 -21.64
CA GLN A 197 -3.77 -3.20 -22.82
C GLN A 197 -4.95 -2.50 -23.49
N LEU A 198 -5.05 -1.19 -23.29
CA LEU A 198 -5.96 -0.35 -24.04
C LEU A 198 -5.63 -0.47 -25.53
N PRO A 199 -6.61 -0.58 -26.43
CA PRO A 199 -6.34 -0.35 -27.85
C PRO A 199 -5.82 1.06 -28.00
N CYS A 200 -4.56 1.18 -28.42
CA CYS A 200 -3.88 2.45 -28.61
C CYS A 200 -4.70 3.29 -29.59
N VAL A 201 -5.43 4.30 -29.10
CA VAL A 201 -5.93 5.38 -29.95
C VAL A 201 -4.70 6.14 -30.39
N ARG A 202 -4.23 5.86 -31.60
CA ARG A 202 -3.08 6.49 -32.24
C ARG A 202 -3.41 7.97 -32.49
N GLU A 203 -2.94 8.86 -31.62
CA GLU A 203 -2.67 10.24 -32.05
C GLU A 203 -1.34 10.27 -32.81
N PRO A 204 -1.24 10.99 -33.95
CA PRO A 204 -0.14 10.85 -34.89
C PRO A 204 1.08 11.74 -34.61
N ASP A 205 1.33 12.17 -33.37
CA ASP A 205 2.48 13.03 -33.08
C ASP A 205 3.49 12.35 -32.13
N SER A 206 4.56 11.84 -32.75
CA SER A 206 5.81 11.34 -32.18
C SER A 206 5.72 10.06 -31.32
N PRO A 207 6.02 8.87 -31.89
CA PRO A 207 6.14 7.65 -31.09
C PRO A 207 7.37 7.75 -30.19
N CYS A 208 7.15 7.92 -28.88
CA CYS A 208 8.13 7.50 -27.89
C CYS A 208 8.44 6.04 -28.18
N THR A 209 9.66 5.74 -28.60
CA THR A 209 10.02 4.36 -28.92
C THR A 209 9.89 3.50 -27.66
N ASP A 210 9.62 2.21 -27.79
CA ASP A 210 9.55 1.30 -26.64
C ASP A 210 10.81 1.41 -25.75
N GLY A 211 11.96 1.73 -26.36
CA GLY A 211 13.21 2.00 -25.66
C GLY A 211 13.18 3.25 -24.76
N ASP A 212 12.48 4.31 -25.16
CA ASP A 212 12.35 5.55 -24.37
C ASP A 212 11.41 5.34 -23.18
N ALA A 213 10.33 4.58 -23.37
CA ALA A 213 9.45 4.17 -22.27
C ALA A 213 10.21 3.33 -21.22
N ILE A 214 11.02 2.36 -21.66
CA ILE A 214 11.84 1.53 -20.76
C ILE A 214 12.85 2.39 -19.98
N LYS A 215 13.47 3.39 -20.62
CA LYS A 215 14.38 4.33 -19.96
C LYS A 215 13.67 5.18 -18.91
N MET A 216 12.49 5.72 -19.22
CA MET A 216 11.70 6.50 -18.26
C MET A 216 11.31 5.67 -17.04
N LEU A 217 10.77 4.46 -17.25
CA LEU A 217 10.41 3.55 -16.16
C LEU A 217 11.63 3.16 -15.30
N SER A 218 12.79 2.98 -15.93
CA SER A 218 14.04 2.70 -15.20
C SER A 218 14.47 3.86 -14.31
N ARG A 219 14.34 5.11 -14.78
CA ARG A 219 14.60 6.31 -13.96
C ARG A 219 13.62 6.43 -12.81
N ASP A 220 12.33 6.22 -13.05
CA ASP A 220 11.30 6.31 -12.01
C ASP A 220 11.47 5.24 -10.94
N ARG A 221 11.79 4.01 -11.34
CA ARG A 221 12.15 2.93 -10.41
C ARG A 221 13.35 3.30 -9.54
N ASN A 222 14.38 3.91 -10.12
CA ASN A 222 15.56 4.35 -9.37
C ASN A 222 15.22 5.49 -8.39
N LYS A 223 14.40 6.47 -8.80
CA LYS A 223 13.91 7.54 -7.93
C LYS A 223 13.10 6.98 -6.75
N LEU A 224 12.23 6.01 -7.01
CA LEU A 224 11.45 5.33 -5.96
C LEU A 224 12.34 4.60 -4.98
N ARG A 225 13.33 3.83 -5.46
CA ARG A 225 14.32 3.16 -4.59
C ARG A 225 15.08 4.14 -3.70
N LEU A 226 15.49 5.28 -4.26
CA LEU A 226 16.16 6.32 -3.47
C LEU A 226 15.24 6.89 -2.39
N LYS A 227 13.97 7.16 -2.71
CA LYS A 227 12.97 7.62 -1.73
C LYS A 227 12.73 6.58 -0.63
N CYS A 228 12.62 5.30 -0.97
CA CYS A 228 12.49 4.23 0.02
C CYS A 228 13.72 4.17 0.93
N ALA A 229 14.94 4.19 0.36
CA ALA A 229 16.17 4.18 1.14
C ALA A 229 16.26 5.37 2.12
N LYS A 230 15.84 6.57 1.70
CA LYS A 230 15.75 7.74 2.58
C LYS A 230 14.79 7.51 3.75
N LYS A 231 13.59 6.99 3.47
CA LYS A 231 12.60 6.67 4.51
C LYS A 231 13.10 5.57 5.46
N ASP A 232 13.81 4.56 4.96
CA ASP A 232 14.35 3.47 5.76
C ASP A 232 15.41 3.97 6.76
N VAL A 233 16.24 4.93 6.35
CA VAL A 233 17.19 5.61 7.25
C VAL A 233 16.43 6.37 8.35
N THR A 234 15.40 7.13 7.99
CA THR A 234 14.57 7.85 8.99
C THR A 234 13.89 6.89 9.96
N ILE A 235 13.32 5.78 9.47
CA ILE A 235 12.69 4.75 10.30
C ILE A 235 13.70 4.15 11.27
N THR A 236 14.91 3.82 10.79
CA THR A 236 15.97 3.25 11.63
C THR A 236 16.38 4.22 12.73
N ARG A 237 16.51 5.51 12.41
CA ARG A 237 16.80 6.56 13.40
C ARG A 237 15.70 6.69 14.45
N LEU A 238 14.44 6.76 14.02
CA LEU A 238 13.30 6.88 14.95
C LEU A 238 13.20 5.66 15.86
N ARG A 239 13.42 4.44 15.33
CA ARG A 239 13.47 3.22 16.14
C ARG A 239 14.58 3.25 17.19
N ALA A 240 15.76 3.77 16.85
CA ALA A 240 16.84 3.94 17.81
C ALA A 240 16.50 4.96 18.91
N GLN A 241 15.82 6.06 18.56
CA GLN A 241 15.34 7.05 19.54
C GLN A 241 14.30 6.46 20.48
N ILE A 242 13.33 5.71 19.96
CA ILE A 242 12.33 5.00 20.77
C ILE A 242 13.00 4.05 21.75
N ALA A 243 13.92 3.21 21.28
CA ALA A 243 14.65 2.28 22.14
C ALA A 243 15.48 2.98 23.23
N SER A 244 16.06 4.15 22.91
CA SER A 244 16.77 4.97 23.90
C SER A 244 15.82 5.53 24.97
N LEU A 245 14.65 6.02 24.56
CA LEU A 245 13.64 6.56 25.49
C LEU A 245 13.05 5.46 26.38
N GLU A 246 12.73 4.31 25.81
CA GLU A 246 12.27 3.13 26.55
C GLU A 246 13.29 2.70 27.62
N ALA A 247 14.59 2.74 27.30
CA ALA A 247 15.64 2.45 28.26
C ALA A 247 15.70 3.49 29.41
N THR A 248 15.51 4.77 29.11
CA THR A 248 15.49 5.82 30.14
C THR A 248 14.27 5.73 31.05
N VAL A 249 13.09 5.46 30.49
CA VAL A 249 11.86 5.24 31.28
C VAL A 249 12.04 4.04 32.20
N LYS A 250 12.54 2.93 31.67
CA LYS A 250 12.80 1.74 32.48
C LYS A 250 13.79 2.00 33.63
N ALA A 251 14.85 2.77 33.38
CA ALA A 251 15.80 3.15 34.42
C ALA A 251 15.17 4.05 35.50
N GLN A 252 14.25 4.95 35.11
CA GLN A 252 13.49 5.77 36.06
C GLN A 252 12.49 4.94 36.87
N GLU A 253 11.79 3.98 36.24
CA GLU A 253 10.90 3.05 36.92
C GLU A 253 11.65 2.18 37.94
N GLU A 254 12.85 1.71 37.60
CA GLU A 254 13.71 0.95 38.51
C GLU A 254 14.18 1.80 39.70
N GLN A 255 14.55 3.07 39.47
CA GLN A 255 14.87 4.01 40.55
C GLN A 255 13.67 4.27 41.49
N LEU A 256 12.47 4.43 40.93
CA LEU A 256 11.25 4.62 41.75
C LEU A 256 10.93 3.37 42.58
N MET A 257 11.12 2.18 42.00
CA MET A 257 10.93 0.91 42.71
C MET A 257 11.94 0.75 43.87
N GLU A 258 13.21 1.12 43.66
CA GLU A 258 14.23 1.09 44.73
C GLU A 258 13.88 2.06 45.86
N ILE A 259 13.40 3.28 45.54
CA ILE A 259 12.93 4.24 46.54
C ILE A 259 11.71 3.71 47.30
N GLU A 260 10.75 3.08 46.61
CA GLU A 260 9.55 2.49 47.23
C GLU A 260 9.91 1.31 48.16
N GLU A 261 10.92 0.52 47.82
CA GLU A 261 11.41 -0.59 48.65
C GLU A 261 12.22 -0.13 49.88
N ASP A 262 13.02 0.94 49.73
CA ASP A 262 13.84 1.51 50.82
C ASP A 262 13.02 2.39 51.78
N GLU A 263 11.98 3.09 51.29
CA GLU A 263 11.02 3.82 52.10
C GLU A 263 9.91 2.89 52.62
N VAL A 264 10.25 2.07 53.62
CA VAL A 264 9.28 1.35 54.45
C VAL A 264 8.36 2.37 55.15
N GLY A 265 7.24 2.71 54.51
CA GLY A 265 6.04 3.26 55.13
C GLY A 265 6.21 4.59 55.86
N ILE A 266 6.66 5.65 55.20
CA ILE A 266 6.27 7.00 55.64
C ILE A 266 4.86 7.25 55.11
N ASP A 267 3.89 6.90 55.94
CA ASP A 267 2.47 7.17 55.73
C ASP A 267 2.28 8.70 55.56
N LEU A 268 2.23 9.20 54.33
CA LEU A 268 1.90 10.59 53.99
C LEU A 268 0.40 10.87 54.21
N GLN A 269 -0.21 10.25 55.23
CA GLN A 269 -1.57 10.53 55.64
C GLN A 269 -1.59 11.85 56.43
N GLY A 270 -1.71 12.96 55.69
CA GLY A 270 -2.49 14.11 56.10
C GLY A 270 -2.08 14.79 57.41
N GLY A 271 -0.87 15.37 57.44
CA GLY A 271 -0.60 16.51 58.32
C GLY A 271 -1.18 17.77 57.70
N GLY A 272 -2.30 18.27 58.22
CA GLY A 272 -2.99 19.46 57.71
C GLY A 272 -2.14 20.74 57.72
N ALA A 273 -2.58 21.69 56.89
CA ALA A 273 -1.93 22.94 56.47
C ALA A 273 -0.93 22.69 55.31
N TYR A 274 -1.07 23.28 54.13
CA TYR A 274 -1.42 24.66 53.82
C TYR A 274 -2.24 24.72 52.53
N LEU A 275 -3.52 25.11 52.64
CA LEU A 275 -4.18 25.82 51.56
C LEU A 275 -3.66 27.26 51.65
N SER A 276 -2.58 27.57 50.93
CA SER A 276 -2.30 28.95 50.57
C SER A 276 -3.26 29.31 49.43
N ASP A 277 -4.07 30.33 49.66
CA ASP A 277 -4.81 31.07 48.63
C ASP A 277 -3.78 31.64 47.64
N ASP A 278 -3.40 30.87 46.62
CA ASP A 278 -2.69 31.40 45.44
C ASP A 278 -3.73 31.64 44.34
N ASP A 279 -4.51 32.69 44.57
CA ASP A 279 -5.48 33.32 43.64
C ASP A 279 -4.75 34.27 42.67
N ASP A 280 -3.53 33.91 42.27
CA ASP A 280 -2.60 34.73 41.47
C ASP A 280 -2.33 34.10 40.08
N PHE A 281 -3.35 33.47 39.50
CA PHE A 281 -3.27 32.96 38.12
C PHE A 281 -3.39 34.13 37.14
N GLU A 282 -2.30 34.85 36.88
CA GLU A 282 -2.22 35.73 35.71
C GLU A 282 -2.30 34.85 34.45
N GLU A 283 -3.32 35.08 33.63
CA GLU A 283 -3.45 34.51 32.29
C GLU A 283 -2.26 34.99 31.44
N ASP A 284 -1.19 34.20 31.40
CA ASP A 284 -0.18 34.34 30.37
C ASP A 284 -0.86 34.08 29.02
N GLU A 285 -1.09 35.19 28.32
CA GLU A 285 -1.58 35.30 26.96
C GLU A 285 -0.80 34.31 26.09
N PHE A 286 -1.48 33.26 25.60
CA PHE A 286 -0.96 32.31 24.63
C PHE A 286 -0.56 33.10 23.36
N THR A 287 0.68 33.60 23.32
CA THR A 287 1.33 33.94 22.07
C THR A 287 1.57 32.64 21.32
N GLU A 288 0.62 32.30 20.45
CA GLU A 288 0.80 31.34 19.36
C GLU A 288 1.86 31.88 18.37
N GLU A 289 3.10 32.08 18.82
CA GLU A 289 4.22 32.46 17.98
C GLU A 289 5.00 31.19 17.60
N GLU A 290 4.47 30.52 16.58
CA GLU A 290 5.21 29.86 15.49
C GLU A 290 6.58 29.23 15.81
N ASP A 291 6.59 28.04 16.43
CA ASP A 291 7.77 27.15 16.40
C ASP A 291 7.81 26.29 15.11
N TYR A 292 7.78 26.97 13.95
CA TYR A 292 8.04 26.35 12.63
C TYR A 292 9.54 26.24 12.27
N ALA A 293 10.44 26.65 13.17
CA ALA A 293 11.89 26.67 12.92
C ALA A 293 12.55 25.28 12.86
N PHE A 294 11.85 24.19 13.23
CA PHE A 294 12.45 22.85 13.24
C PHE A 294 12.57 22.18 11.85
N LEU A 295 12.05 22.80 10.80
CA LEU A 295 12.15 22.28 9.43
C LEU A 295 13.26 22.94 8.59
N GLU A 296 14.11 23.79 9.17
CA GLU A 296 15.30 24.25 8.46
C GLU A 296 16.26 23.06 8.26
N PRO A 297 16.53 22.64 7.01
CA PRO A 297 17.51 21.60 6.74
C PRO A 297 18.87 22.09 7.23
N GLY A 298 19.49 21.31 8.12
CA GLY A 298 20.81 21.64 8.65
C GLY A 298 21.84 21.73 7.51
N PRO A 299 22.94 22.47 7.69
CA PRO A 299 23.96 22.67 6.65
C PRO A 299 24.59 21.36 6.11
N ASP A 300 24.34 20.22 6.77
CA ASP A 300 24.77 18.89 6.34
C ASP A 300 23.78 18.15 5.42
N ASP A 301 22.57 18.69 5.17
CA ASP A 301 21.58 18.13 4.24
C ASP A 301 21.82 18.51 2.77
N VAL A 302 22.86 19.31 2.49
CA VAL A 302 23.30 19.62 1.13
C VAL A 302 24.16 18.46 0.61
N ILE A 303 23.50 17.42 0.11
CA ILE A 303 24.19 16.38 -0.68
C ILE A 303 24.75 17.08 -1.93
N PRO A 304 26.07 16.97 -2.23
CA PRO A 304 26.63 17.48 -3.47
C PRO A 304 25.88 16.86 -4.64
N ILE A 305 25.14 17.69 -5.36
CA ILE A 305 24.60 17.30 -6.64
C ILE A 305 25.82 17.25 -7.55
N ASP A 306 26.28 16.04 -7.91
CA ASP A 306 27.19 15.87 -9.03
C ASP A 306 26.45 16.34 -10.28
N ILE A 307 26.60 17.63 -10.58
CA ILE A 307 26.27 18.20 -11.87
C ILE A 307 27.30 17.59 -12.82
N GLU A 308 26.96 16.46 -13.42
CA GLU A 308 27.72 15.96 -14.56
C GLU A 308 27.67 17.05 -15.64
N ASP A 309 28.80 17.73 -15.74
CA ASP A 309 29.20 18.66 -16.79
C ASP A 309 28.79 18.09 -18.16
N GLU A 310 27.69 18.59 -18.73
CA GLU A 310 27.37 18.45 -20.16
C GLU A 310 28.39 19.26 -20.98
N GLY A 311 29.64 18.82 -20.92
CA GLY A 311 30.74 19.32 -21.70
C GLY A 311 30.67 18.74 -23.11
N SER A 312 30.17 19.58 -24.02
CA SER A 312 30.66 19.72 -25.39
C SER A 312 30.59 18.50 -26.31
N ARG A 313 29.52 18.43 -27.10
CA ARG A 313 29.60 17.91 -28.48
C ARG A 313 29.34 19.06 -29.45
N THR A 314 30.42 19.73 -29.84
CA THR A 314 30.55 20.37 -31.14
C THR A 314 30.69 19.33 -32.23
#